data_AF-A0A346B285-F1
#
_entry.id   AF-A0A346B285-F1
#
_cell.length_a   1.000
_cell.length_b   1.000
_cell.length_c   1.000
_cell.angle_alpha   90.00
_cell.angle_beta   90.00
_cell.angle_gamma   90.00
#
_symmetry.space_group_name_H-M   'P 1'
#
loop_
_entity.id
_entity.type
_entity.pdbx_description
1 polymer ?
#
loop_
_entity_poly.entity_id
_entity_poly.type
_entity_poly.pdbx_seq_one_letter_code
_entity_poly.pdbx_strand_id
1 'polypeptide(L)'
;MSLATEKEFKNIHEFIERRLGGRKPASDEELNQLIQEYMDQTNTMLEAQEPLTEETAEDVFDWLELAGRARSKKVQRRYLEKAKELEPKNLDVLSALLFLDKRAYHEYLPDVERLLALGKEDLRERKIYQQSVGDFYQVLETRPYIRLMHMYMFLLQQCMMLRKAIAVGKEILKLNCSDNLGVRYTLMHLYVYMEDEYNALKLMRQFKEVDDTAGFQLPLALLYFQEGKSEEAKGVLKRLSMTYRGFRSFLKDAAELRLLDESEYIDEYQLYTESELVSCYQENLFLWDSRQEFFQWARKAMTPPRKKKEQTTT
;
A
#
# COMPACT_ATOMS: atom_id res chain seq x y z
N MET A 1 3.86 1.41 7.90
CA MET A 1 4.72 1.82 9.03
C MET A 1 4.35 3.24 9.41
N SER A 2 4.19 3.57 10.70
CA SER A 2 3.79 4.92 11.14
C SER A 2 5.00 5.87 11.19
N LEU A 3 4.76 7.18 11.19
CA LEU A 3 5.81 8.20 11.36
C LEU A 3 6.58 8.02 12.68
N ALA A 4 5.88 7.66 13.77
CA ALA A 4 6.50 7.37 15.06
C ALA A 4 7.50 6.21 14.96
N THR A 5 7.16 5.13 14.25
CA THR A 5 8.10 4.02 14.02
C THR A 5 9.29 4.45 13.16
N GLU A 6 9.10 5.32 12.15
CA GLU A 6 10.24 5.85 11.37
C GLU A 6 11.16 6.75 12.20
N LYS A 7 10.57 7.54 13.11
CA LYS A 7 11.33 8.34 14.07
C LYS A 7 12.17 7.46 15.00
N GLU A 8 11.61 6.35 15.50
CA GLU A 8 12.39 5.40 16.30
C GLU A 8 13.53 4.76 15.51
N PHE A 9 13.31 4.40 14.23
CA PHE A 9 14.41 3.92 13.38
C PHE A 9 15.52 4.97 13.24
N LYS A 10 15.16 6.25 13.03
CA LYS A 10 16.13 7.35 13.00
C LYS A 10 16.90 7.45 14.33
N ASN A 11 16.20 7.46 15.46
CA ASN A 11 16.80 7.57 16.78
C ASN A 11 17.77 6.41 17.08
N ILE A 12 17.41 5.18 16.70
CA ILE A 12 18.28 4.00 16.77
C ILE A 12 19.55 4.20 15.94
N HIS A 13 19.42 4.67 14.70
CA HIS A 13 20.58 4.93 13.83
C HIS A 13 21.51 5.98 14.43
N GLU A 14 20.99 7.12 14.90
CA GLU A 14 21.78 8.17 15.55
C GLU A 14 22.46 7.68 16.83
N PHE A 15 21.77 6.85 17.63
CA PHE A 15 22.33 6.22 18.81
C PHE A 15 23.54 5.34 18.44
N ILE A 16 23.38 4.45 17.46
CA ILE A 16 24.44 3.56 16.99
C ILE A 16 25.62 4.38 16.47
N GLU A 17 25.39 5.39 15.62
CA GLU A 17 26.46 6.24 15.09
C GLU A 17 27.24 6.94 16.20
N ARG A 18 26.56 7.45 17.22
CA ARG A 18 27.18 8.09 18.38
C ARG A 18 28.02 7.10 19.19
N ARG A 19 27.51 5.89 19.44
CA ARG A 19 28.21 4.84 20.20
C ARG A 19 29.43 4.32 19.47
N LEU A 20 29.33 4.23 18.15
CA LEU A 20 30.37 3.68 17.30
C LEU A 20 31.34 4.74 16.77
N GLY A 21 31.07 6.04 16.97
CA GLY A 21 31.92 7.11 16.44
C GLY A 21 32.00 7.08 14.91
N GLY A 22 30.90 6.73 14.24
CA GLY A 22 30.81 6.65 12.77
C GLY A 22 31.37 5.38 12.13
N ARG A 23 31.89 4.41 12.90
CA ARG A 23 32.18 3.06 12.34
C ARG A 23 30.88 2.27 12.17
N LYS A 24 30.88 1.35 11.20
CA LYS A 24 29.81 0.35 11.09
C LYS A 24 29.96 -0.72 12.18
N PRO A 25 28.86 -1.36 12.61
CA PRO A 25 28.92 -2.56 13.44
C PRO A 25 29.78 -3.64 12.77
N ALA A 26 30.57 -4.36 13.57
CA ALA A 26 31.49 -5.40 13.11
C ALA A 26 30.77 -6.73 12.80
N SER A 27 29.59 -6.95 13.39
CA SER A 27 28.73 -8.10 13.11
C SER A 27 27.26 -7.79 13.41
N ASP A 28 26.37 -8.66 12.97
CA ASP A 28 24.93 -8.58 13.28
C ASP A 28 24.68 -8.73 14.79
N GLU A 29 25.51 -9.50 15.51
CA GLU A 29 25.43 -9.59 16.97
C GLU A 29 25.74 -8.25 17.65
N GLU A 30 26.76 -7.52 17.21
CA GLU A 30 27.08 -6.19 17.76
C GLU A 30 25.94 -5.20 17.47
N LEU A 31 25.39 -5.23 16.26
CA LEU A 31 24.23 -4.42 15.89
C LEU A 31 23.02 -4.73 16.78
N ASN A 32 22.67 -6.01 16.94
CA ASN A 32 21.56 -6.45 17.77
C ASN A 32 21.76 -6.06 19.24
N GLN A 33 22.99 -6.14 19.75
CA GLN A 33 23.30 -5.72 21.12
C GLN A 33 23.09 -4.21 21.31
N LEU A 34 23.51 -3.39 20.36
CA LEU A 34 23.29 -1.93 20.41
C LEU A 34 21.81 -1.56 20.31
N ILE A 35 21.06 -2.27 19.47
CA ILE A 35 19.60 -2.09 19.38
C ILE A 35 18.94 -2.44 20.71
N GLN A 36 19.30 -3.57 21.31
CA GLN A 36 18.74 -3.95 22.63
C GLN A 36 19.11 -2.94 23.71
N GLU A 37 20.35 -2.45 23.73
CA GLU A 37 20.77 -1.39 24.66
C GLU A 37 19.92 -0.12 24.51
N TYR A 38 19.64 0.31 23.29
CA TYR A 38 18.74 1.43 23.02
C TYR A 38 17.32 1.14 23.52
N MET A 39 16.79 -0.05 23.22
CA MET A 39 15.43 -0.43 23.63
C MET A 39 15.28 -0.47 25.15
N ASP A 40 16.27 -0.98 25.89
CA ASP A 40 16.24 -1.00 27.36
C ASP A 40 16.25 0.42 27.94
N GLN A 41 17.05 1.32 27.38
CA GLN A 41 17.09 2.73 27.78
C GLN A 41 15.75 3.42 27.51
N THR A 42 15.15 3.16 26.34
CA THR A 42 13.92 3.82 25.89
C THR A 42 12.67 3.27 26.59
N ASN A 43 12.58 1.94 26.79
CA ASN A 43 11.49 1.31 27.52
C ASN A 43 11.40 1.80 28.97
N THR A 44 12.53 2.09 29.59
CA THR A 44 12.59 2.68 30.95
C THR A 44 12.02 4.13 30.97
N MET A 45 12.04 4.84 29.84
CA MET A 45 11.54 6.22 29.71
C MET A 45 10.09 6.32 29.19
N LEU A 46 9.57 5.26 28.57
CA LEU A 46 8.23 5.21 27.96
C LEU A 46 7.09 5.38 28.97
N GLU A 47 7.28 4.99 30.23
CA GLU A 47 6.26 5.15 31.29
C GLU A 47 6.02 6.62 31.70
N ALA A 48 6.86 7.56 31.24
CA ALA A 48 6.81 8.98 31.61
C ALA A 48 6.60 9.94 30.44
N GLN A 49 6.38 9.45 29.21
CA GLN A 49 6.34 10.31 28.02
C GLN A 49 5.01 11.07 27.91
N GLU A 50 5.07 12.39 28.06
CA GLU A 50 3.92 13.26 27.80
C GLU A 50 3.57 13.26 26.30
N PRO A 51 2.29 13.50 25.94
CA PRO A 51 1.88 13.61 24.54
C PRO A 51 2.68 14.71 23.81
N LEU A 52 3.04 14.45 22.55
CA LEU A 52 3.71 15.45 21.71
C LEU A 52 2.90 16.76 21.61
N THR A 53 3.56 17.88 21.88
CA THR A 53 2.98 19.23 21.82
C THR A 53 3.78 20.14 20.88
N GLU A 54 3.27 21.33 20.58
CA GLU A 54 4.04 22.33 19.81
C GLU A 54 5.33 22.78 20.50
N GLU A 55 5.38 22.73 21.83
CA GLU A 55 6.53 23.18 22.63
C GLU A 55 7.62 22.11 22.67
N THR A 56 7.24 20.84 22.53
CA THR A 56 8.13 19.68 22.57
C THR A 56 8.48 19.11 21.19
N ALA A 57 7.97 19.71 20.11
CA ALA A 57 8.27 19.28 18.74
C ALA A 57 9.62 19.83 18.27
N GLU A 58 10.54 18.93 17.91
CA GLU A 58 11.93 19.29 17.58
C GLU A 58 12.27 19.03 16.11
N ASP A 59 11.77 17.93 15.54
CA ASP A 59 12.14 17.50 14.20
C ASP A 59 10.96 17.38 13.22
N VAL A 60 11.27 17.03 11.97
CA VAL A 60 10.27 16.90 10.91
C VAL A 60 9.22 15.84 11.22
N PHE A 61 9.58 14.75 11.91
CA PHE A 61 8.62 13.70 12.27
C PHE A 61 7.60 14.23 13.27
N ASP A 62 8.04 15.01 14.27
CA ASP A 62 7.15 15.64 15.24
C ASP A 62 6.16 16.59 14.57
N TRP A 63 6.66 17.47 13.70
CA TRP A 63 5.79 18.43 13.02
C TRP A 63 4.83 17.76 12.03
N LEU A 64 5.24 16.67 11.36
CA LEU A 64 4.36 15.86 10.52
C LEU A 64 3.29 15.12 11.35
N GLU A 65 3.66 14.60 12.53
CA GLU A 65 2.71 13.96 13.45
C GLU A 65 1.67 14.97 13.97
N LEU A 66 2.11 16.15 14.41
CA LEU A 66 1.22 17.24 14.80
C LEU A 66 0.33 17.70 13.64
N ALA A 67 0.87 17.78 12.43
CA ALA A 67 0.10 18.10 11.22
C ALA A 67 -0.98 17.06 10.94
N GLY A 68 -0.70 15.77 11.12
CA GLY A 68 -1.67 14.68 10.97
C GLY A 68 -2.80 14.72 12.00
N ARG A 69 -2.54 15.26 13.21
CA ARG A 69 -3.54 15.42 14.29
C ARG A 69 -4.28 16.75 14.26
N ALA A 70 -3.91 17.66 13.37
CA ALA A 70 -4.45 19.02 13.36
C ALA A 70 -5.95 19.03 13.01
N ARG A 71 -6.76 19.70 13.86
CA ARG A 71 -8.22 19.80 13.67
C ARG A 71 -8.66 20.79 12.59
N SER A 72 -7.74 21.58 12.04
CA SER A 72 -8.06 22.54 10.98
C SER A 72 -6.94 22.63 9.96
N LYS A 73 -7.31 22.89 8.70
CA LYS A 73 -6.35 23.09 7.61
C LYS A 73 -5.36 24.22 7.89
N LYS A 74 -5.77 25.29 8.58
CA LYS A 74 -4.91 26.41 8.93
C LYS A 74 -3.80 25.99 9.90
N VAL A 75 -4.14 25.20 10.92
CA VAL A 75 -3.18 24.66 11.89
C VAL A 75 -2.27 23.64 11.21
N GLN A 76 -2.85 22.74 10.40
CA GLN A 76 -2.10 21.76 9.61
C GLN A 76 -1.04 22.43 8.72
N ARG A 77 -1.43 23.46 7.95
CA ARG A 77 -0.50 24.23 7.12
C ARG A 77 0.64 24.81 7.94
N ARG A 78 0.35 25.44 9.08
CA ARG A 78 1.36 26.04 9.95
C ARG A 78 2.39 25.01 10.42
N TYR A 79 1.95 23.82 10.83
CA TYR A 79 2.88 22.75 11.24
C TYR A 79 3.70 22.21 10.07
N LEU A 80 3.09 22.05 8.89
CA LEU A 80 3.83 21.64 7.70
C LEU A 80 4.86 22.68 7.25
N GLU A 81 4.58 23.99 7.37
CA GLU A 81 5.59 25.03 7.10
C GLU A 81 6.73 24.99 8.12
N LYS A 82 6.47 24.73 9.42
CA LYS A 82 7.53 24.49 10.41
C LYS A 82 8.40 23.28 10.04
N ALA A 83 7.78 22.16 9.63
CA ALA A 83 8.52 20.98 9.14
C ALA A 83 9.39 21.32 7.92
N LYS A 84 8.87 22.15 7.01
CA LYS A 84 9.56 22.56 5.79
C LYS A 84 10.73 23.50 6.07
N GLU A 85 10.65 24.34 7.10
CA GLU A 85 11.77 25.17 7.54
C GLU A 85 12.97 24.32 8.00
N LEU A 86 12.70 23.17 8.64
CA LEU A 86 13.73 22.21 9.07
C LEU A 86 14.33 21.42 7.90
N GLU A 87 13.48 20.86 7.03
CA GLU A 87 13.92 20.12 5.84
C GLU A 87 13.19 20.59 4.56
N PRO A 88 13.69 21.63 3.89
CA PRO A 88 13.01 22.27 2.74
C PRO A 88 12.78 21.36 1.53
N LYS A 89 13.56 20.28 1.41
CA LYS A 89 13.46 19.29 0.32
C LYS A 89 12.75 17.99 0.73
N ASN A 90 12.23 17.88 1.95
CA ASN A 90 11.56 16.66 2.41
C ASN A 90 10.25 16.44 1.63
N LEU A 91 10.18 15.34 0.88
CA LEU A 91 9.05 15.09 -0.01
C LEU A 91 7.75 14.76 0.72
N ASP A 92 7.79 14.21 1.95
CA ASP A 92 6.57 13.98 2.71
C ASP A 92 5.95 15.32 3.13
N VAL A 93 6.78 16.28 3.56
CA VAL A 93 6.33 17.64 3.89
C VAL A 93 5.79 18.36 2.66
N LEU A 94 6.55 18.36 1.56
CA LEU A 94 6.16 19.06 0.33
C LEU A 94 4.90 18.46 -0.29
N SER A 95 4.76 17.14 -0.29
CA SER A 95 3.55 16.48 -0.77
C SER A 95 2.36 16.71 0.15
N ALA A 96 2.53 16.69 1.48
CA ALA A 96 1.47 17.03 2.42
C ALA A 96 0.96 18.47 2.23
N LEU A 97 1.85 19.43 1.99
CA LEU A 97 1.47 20.81 1.65
C LEU A 97 0.69 20.89 0.33
N LEU A 98 1.12 20.13 -0.69
CA LEU A 98 0.47 20.07 -1.99
C LEU A 98 -0.97 19.53 -1.89
N PHE A 99 -1.16 18.44 -1.15
CA PHE A 99 -2.47 17.77 -1.01
C PHE A 99 -3.40 18.42 0.02
N LEU A 100 -2.94 19.44 0.73
CA LEU A 100 -3.77 20.15 1.72
C LEU A 100 -5.00 20.82 1.08
N ASP A 101 -4.82 21.33 -0.14
CA ASP A 101 -5.89 21.90 -0.95
C ASP A 101 -6.49 20.79 -1.80
N LYS A 102 -7.81 20.60 -1.73
CA LYS A 102 -8.51 19.58 -2.53
C LYS A 102 -8.65 20.10 -3.96
N ARG A 103 -8.13 19.34 -4.93
CA ARG A 103 -8.18 19.60 -6.37
C ARG A 103 -8.60 18.32 -7.08
N ALA A 104 -8.93 18.43 -8.37
CA ALA A 104 -9.11 17.23 -9.17
C ALA A 104 -7.76 16.50 -9.35
N TYR A 105 -7.79 15.17 -9.46
CA TYR A 105 -6.57 14.35 -9.48
C TYR A 105 -5.55 14.77 -10.56
N HIS A 106 -6.03 15.13 -11.76
CA HIS A 106 -5.19 15.52 -12.87
C HIS A 106 -4.42 16.83 -12.62
N GLU A 107 -4.93 17.71 -11.76
CA GLU A 107 -4.29 18.99 -11.43
C GLU A 107 -3.03 18.80 -10.58
N TYR A 108 -2.91 17.68 -9.85
CA TYR A 108 -1.72 17.38 -9.07
C TYR A 108 -0.57 16.81 -9.91
N LEU A 109 -0.84 16.23 -11.08
CA LEU A 109 0.16 15.50 -11.85
C LEU A 109 1.42 16.34 -12.16
N PRO A 110 1.32 17.59 -12.66
CA PRO A 110 2.51 18.39 -12.94
C PRO A 110 3.30 18.76 -11.67
N ASP A 111 2.60 19.01 -10.55
CA ASP A 111 3.24 19.33 -9.27
C ASP A 111 4.00 18.12 -8.71
N VAL A 112 3.38 16.94 -8.73
CA VAL A 112 3.99 15.69 -8.26
C VAL A 112 5.17 15.28 -9.14
N GLU A 113 5.09 15.44 -10.46
CA GLU A 113 6.22 15.20 -11.37
C GLU A 113 7.42 16.09 -11.05
N ARG A 114 7.19 17.38 -10.72
CA ARG A 114 8.24 18.30 -10.28
C ARG A 114 8.86 17.89 -8.94
N LEU A 115 8.04 17.49 -7.97
CA LEU A 115 8.53 17.01 -6.68
C LEU A 115 9.33 15.70 -6.82
N LEU A 116 8.92 14.79 -7.70
CA LEU A 116 9.69 13.58 -8.02
C LEU A 116 11.03 13.94 -8.68
N ALA A 117 11.06 14.89 -9.61
CA ALA A 117 12.32 15.34 -10.22
C ALA A 117 13.27 15.92 -9.15
N LEU A 118 12.77 16.78 -8.26
CA LEU A 118 13.52 17.36 -7.15
C LEU A 118 14.10 16.28 -6.22
N GLY A 119 13.26 15.35 -5.75
CA GLY A 119 13.73 14.30 -4.84
C GLY A 119 14.72 13.32 -5.49
N LYS A 120 14.54 13.03 -6.79
CA LYS A 120 15.48 12.19 -7.53
C LYS A 120 16.85 12.85 -7.68
N GLU A 121 16.86 14.15 -7.96
CA GLU A 121 18.09 14.94 -8.04
C GLU A 121 18.78 15.01 -6.68
N ASP A 122 18.06 15.35 -5.62
CA ASP A 122 18.59 15.41 -4.25
C ASP A 122 19.21 14.07 -3.79
N LEU A 123 18.53 12.94 -4.03
CA LEU A 123 19.06 11.62 -3.72
C LEU A 123 20.30 11.26 -4.54
N ARG A 124 20.44 11.78 -5.77
CA ARG A 124 21.63 11.58 -6.61
C ARG A 124 22.79 12.44 -6.12
N GLU A 125 22.55 13.70 -5.77
CA GLU A 125 23.56 14.60 -5.19
C GLU A 125 24.16 14.01 -3.92
N ARG A 126 23.31 13.45 -3.06
CA ARG A 126 23.72 12.74 -1.83
C ARG A 126 24.30 11.35 -2.08
N LYS A 127 24.35 10.88 -3.34
CA LYS A 127 24.83 9.55 -3.78
C LYS A 127 24.04 8.36 -3.22
N ILE A 128 22.85 8.60 -2.68
CA ILE A 128 21.99 7.58 -2.07
C ILE A 128 21.22 6.81 -3.17
N TYR A 129 20.70 7.51 -4.19
CA TYR A 129 19.77 6.94 -5.16
C TYR A 129 20.24 5.61 -5.76
N GLN A 130 21.47 5.56 -6.28
CA GLN A 130 21.99 4.38 -6.96
C GLN A 130 22.41 3.28 -5.97
N GLN A 131 22.84 3.66 -4.77
CA GLN A 131 23.28 2.73 -3.71
C GLN A 131 22.10 2.00 -3.08
N SER A 132 20.93 2.61 -3.09
CA SER A 132 19.72 2.07 -2.47
C SER A 132 18.83 1.28 -3.42
N VAL A 133 19.15 1.15 -4.72
CA VAL A 133 18.28 0.46 -5.69
C VAL A 133 18.02 -0.98 -5.25
N GLY A 134 16.74 -1.32 -5.10
CA GLY A 134 16.26 -2.60 -4.57
C GLY A 134 15.80 -2.49 -3.12
N ASP A 135 16.36 -1.55 -2.36
CA ASP A 135 16.19 -1.38 -0.92
C ASP A 135 15.63 0.01 -0.55
N PHE A 136 14.96 0.70 -1.48
CA PHE A 136 14.46 2.08 -1.24
C PHE A 136 13.56 2.21 -0.02
N TYR A 137 12.86 1.15 0.39
CA TYR A 137 12.04 1.19 1.59
C TYR A 137 12.84 0.90 2.87
N GLN A 138 13.99 0.24 2.78
CA GLN A 138 14.85 -0.02 3.94
C GLN A 138 15.75 1.18 4.27
N VAL A 139 16.04 2.03 3.28
CA VAL A 139 16.81 3.26 3.46
C VAL A 139 15.86 4.42 3.78
N LEU A 140 16.02 5.02 4.97
CA LEU A 140 15.11 6.04 5.50
C LEU A 140 14.99 7.24 4.56
N GLU A 141 16.12 7.69 4.01
CA GLU A 141 16.22 8.87 3.16
C GLU A 141 15.49 8.72 1.82
N THR A 142 15.31 7.48 1.34
CA THR A 142 14.61 7.19 0.08
C THR A 142 13.11 6.97 0.26
N ARG A 143 12.62 6.81 1.50
CA ARG A 143 11.19 6.55 1.76
C ARG A 143 10.26 7.68 1.30
N PRO A 144 10.55 8.98 1.52
CA PRO A 144 9.70 10.05 1.00
C PRO A 144 9.57 10.00 -0.52
N TYR A 145 10.64 9.64 -1.23
CA TYR A 145 10.64 9.52 -2.69
C TYR A 145 9.78 8.34 -3.17
N ILE A 146 9.94 7.14 -2.59
CA ILE A 146 9.17 5.98 -3.02
C ILE A 146 7.69 6.09 -2.64
N ARG A 147 7.37 6.74 -1.50
CA ARG A 147 5.99 7.10 -1.13
C ARG A 147 5.36 8.06 -2.14
N LEU A 148 6.09 9.09 -2.57
CA LEU A 148 5.61 10.02 -3.59
C LEU A 148 5.42 9.33 -4.95
N MET A 149 6.29 8.38 -5.32
CA MET A 149 6.10 7.56 -6.53
C MET A 149 4.82 6.74 -6.45
N HIS A 150 4.53 6.15 -5.29
CA HIS A 150 3.29 5.40 -5.07
C HIS A 150 2.05 6.29 -5.19
N MET A 151 2.10 7.49 -4.59
CA MET A 151 1.04 8.49 -4.75
C MET A 151 0.86 8.92 -6.21
N TYR A 152 1.96 9.11 -6.96
CA TYR A 152 1.90 9.43 -8.38
C TYR A 152 1.25 8.30 -9.19
N MET A 153 1.58 7.04 -8.91
CA MET A 153 0.92 5.88 -9.51
C MET A 153 -0.58 5.89 -9.25
N PHE A 154 -1.01 6.18 -8.02
CA PHE A 154 -2.41 6.33 -7.66
C PHE A 154 -3.09 7.46 -8.45
N LEU A 155 -2.50 8.65 -8.53
CA LEU A 155 -3.06 9.78 -9.30
C LEU A 155 -3.22 9.44 -10.79
N LEU A 156 -2.24 8.74 -11.37
CA LEU A 156 -2.32 8.26 -12.76
C LEU A 156 -3.46 7.25 -12.94
N GLN A 157 -3.67 6.34 -11.98
CA GLN A 157 -4.79 5.40 -11.98
C GLN A 157 -6.13 6.15 -11.94
N GLN A 158 -6.28 7.13 -11.05
CA GLN A 158 -7.51 7.93 -10.95
C GLN A 158 -7.80 8.73 -12.24
N CYS A 159 -6.77 9.08 -12.99
CA CYS A 159 -6.89 9.72 -14.30
C CYS A 159 -6.99 8.73 -15.47
N MET A 160 -7.13 7.43 -15.21
CA MET A 160 -7.15 6.35 -16.21
C MET A 160 -5.94 6.32 -17.15
N MET A 161 -4.80 6.87 -16.71
CA MET A 161 -3.52 6.84 -17.43
C MET A 161 -2.77 5.52 -17.18
N LEU A 162 -3.44 4.40 -17.45
CA LEU A 162 -3.06 3.07 -16.94
C LEU A 162 -1.66 2.62 -17.38
N ARG A 163 -1.26 2.88 -18.64
CA ARG A 163 0.09 2.54 -19.13
C ARG A 163 1.18 3.29 -18.35
N LYS A 164 0.94 4.55 -17.98
CA LYS A 164 1.87 5.32 -17.15
C LYS A 164 1.89 4.78 -15.73
N ALA A 165 0.73 4.48 -15.15
CA ALA A 165 0.64 3.89 -13.82
C ALA A 165 1.40 2.56 -13.72
N ILE A 166 1.25 1.67 -14.72
CA ILE A 166 2.02 0.42 -14.82
C ILE A 166 3.53 0.69 -14.92
N ALA A 167 3.95 1.68 -15.71
CA ALA A 167 5.37 2.03 -15.83
C ALA A 167 5.96 2.51 -14.49
N VAL A 168 5.22 3.33 -13.74
CA VAL A 168 5.62 3.78 -12.40
C VAL A 168 5.66 2.61 -11.43
N GLY A 169 4.65 1.74 -11.41
CA GLY A 169 4.63 0.56 -10.54
C GLY A 169 5.80 -0.40 -10.81
N LYS A 170 6.16 -0.62 -12.07
CA LYS A 170 7.36 -1.39 -12.44
C LYS A 170 8.65 -0.76 -11.92
N GLU A 171 8.77 0.56 -12.02
CA GLU A 171 9.93 1.27 -11.46
C GLU A 171 9.95 1.20 -9.93
N ILE A 172 8.80 1.30 -9.25
CA ILE A 172 8.72 1.12 -7.79
C ILE A 172 9.23 -0.28 -7.41
N LEU A 173 8.77 -1.35 -8.08
CA LEU A 173 9.24 -2.72 -7.79
C LEU A 173 10.73 -2.91 -8.05
N LYS A 174 11.31 -2.19 -9.00
CA LYS A 174 12.76 -2.20 -9.25
C LYS A 174 13.54 -1.47 -8.16
N LEU A 175 13.01 -0.36 -7.66
CA LEU A 175 13.64 0.42 -6.60
C LEU A 175 13.42 -0.20 -5.21
N ASN A 176 12.34 -0.95 -5.03
CA ASN A 176 11.90 -1.58 -3.79
C ASN A 176 11.50 -3.04 -4.05
N CYS A 177 12.48 -3.93 -4.16
CA CYS A 177 12.29 -5.33 -4.54
C CYS A 177 11.44 -6.12 -3.54
N SER A 178 11.48 -5.75 -2.26
CA SER A 178 10.65 -6.35 -1.20
C SER A 178 9.18 -5.89 -1.22
N ASP A 179 8.82 -4.97 -2.12
CA ASP A 179 7.46 -4.47 -2.32
C ASP A 179 6.71 -4.13 -1.02
N ASN A 180 7.39 -3.41 -0.12
CA ASN A 180 6.82 -2.98 1.16
C ASN A 180 5.60 -2.07 1.03
N LEU A 181 5.34 -1.54 -0.17
CA LEU A 181 4.19 -0.69 -0.48
C LEU A 181 3.00 -1.48 -1.05
N GLY A 182 3.14 -2.77 -1.35
CA GLY A 182 2.06 -3.60 -1.89
C GLY A 182 1.74 -3.35 -3.36
N VAL A 183 2.65 -2.74 -4.13
CA VAL A 183 2.46 -2.35 -5.53
C VAL A 183 2.16 -3.56 -6.43
N ARG A 184 2.61 -4.76 -6.06
CA ARG A 184 2.27 -5.99 -6.79
C ARG A 184 0.76 -6.19 -6.95
N TYR A 185 -0.03 -5.85 -5.93
CA TYR A 185 -1.48 -6.02 -6.02
C TYR A 185 -2.09 -5.01 -6.98
N THR A 186 -1.71 -3.73 -6.90
CA THR A 186 -2.19 -2.72 -7.86
C THR A 186 -1.78 -3.06 -9.30
N LEU A 187 -0.54 -3.53 -9.52
CA LEU A 187 -0.10 -3.98 -10.84
C LEU A 187 -0.92 -5.18 -11.36
N MET A 188 -1.24 -6.15 -10.51
CA MET A 188 -2.12 -7.26 -10.89
C MET A 188 -3.48 -6.75 -11.39
N HIS A 189 -4.11 -5.85 -10.63
CA HIS A 189 -5.41 -5.28 -11.00
C HIS A 189 -5.32 -4.44 -12.29
N LEU A 190 -4.24 -3.68 -12.49
CA LEU A 190 -4.00 -2.93 -13.72
C LEU A 190 -3.79 -3.84 -14.94
N TYR A 191 -3.06 -4.96 -14.80
CA TYR A 191 -2.91 -5.91 -15.90
C TYR A 191 -4.24 -6.57 -16.26
N VAL A 192 -5.04 -6.96 -15.28
CA VAL A 192 -6.37 -7.56 -15.51
C VAL A 192 -7.33 -6.55 -16.14
N TYR A 193 -7.30 -5.28 -15.70
CA TYR A 193 -8.09 -4.22 -16.34
C TYR A 193 -7.79 -4.11 -17.84
N MET A 194 -6.52 -4.28 -18.21
CA MET A 194 -6.02 -4.23 -19.58
C MET A 194 -6.11 -5.58 -20.32
N GLU A 195 -6.66 -6.62 -19.69
CA GLU A 195 -6.71 -7.99 -20.21
C GLU A 195 -5.33 -8.54 -20.63
N ASP A 196 -4.28 -8.14 -19.90
CA ASP A 196 -2.89 -8.52 -20.15
C ASP A 196 -2.50 -9.77 -19.34
N GLU A 197 -3.00 -10.93 -19.78
CA GLU A 197 -2.74 -12.23 -19.14
C GLU A 197 -1.24 -12.52 -18.98
N TYR A 198 -0.46 -12.23 -20.02
CA TYR A 198 0.98 -12.51 -20.00
C TYR A 198 1.68 -11.82 -18.83
N ASN A 199 1.45 -10.52 -18.65
CA ASN A 199 2.10 -9.78 -17.57
C ASN A 199 1.47 -10.08 -16.19
N ALA A 200 0.17 -10.35 -16.13
CA ALA A 200 -0.49 -10.79 -14.89
C ALA A 200 0.14 -12.10 -14.37
N LEU A 201 0.22 -13.12 -15.21
CA LEU A 201 0.83 -14.41 -14.84
C LEU A 201 2.34 -14.31 -14.59
N LYS A 202 3.04 -13.41 -15.31
CA LYS A 202 4.46 -13.13 -15.05
C LYS A 202 4.65 -12.53 -13.66
N LEU A 203 3.80 -11.59 -13.25
CA LEU A 203 3.84 -10.98 -11.93
C LEU A 203 3.55 -12.00 -10.83
N MET A 204 2.55 -12.88 -11.02
CA MET A 204 2.27 -13.97 -10.09
C MET A 204 3.48 -14.89 -9.88
N ARG A 205 4.17 -15.27 -10.96
CA ARG A 205 5.40 -16.08 -10.84
C ARG A 205 6.53 -15.37 -10.09
N GLN A 206 6.59 -14.04 -10.18
CA GLN A 206 7.57 -13.23 -9.45
C GLN A 206 7.28 -13.23 -7.93
N PHE A 207 6.01 -13.23 -7.54
CA PHE A 207 5.53 -13.20 -6.16
C PHE A 207 4.78 -14.48 -5.77
N LYS A 208 5.38 -15.63 -6.09
CA LYS A 208 4.76 -16.96 -5.91
C LYS A 208 4.39 -17.31 -4.47
N GLU A 209 4.99 -16.62 -3.50
CA GLU A 209 4.78 -16.80 -2.07
C GLU A 209 3.44 -16.22 -1.57
N VAL A 210 2.80 -15.37 -2.38
CA VAL A 210 1.50 -14.76 -2.09
C VAL A 210 0.54 -14.88 -3.28
N ASP A 211 0.84 -15.71 -4.27
CA ASP A 211 0.04 -15.80 -5.49
C ASP A 211 -1.33 -16.45 -5.26
N ASP A 212 -1.50 -17.16 -4.14
CA ASP A 212 -2.73 -17.79 -3.68
C ASP A 212 -3.66 -16.85 -2.89
N THR A 213 -3.17 -15.64 -2.54
CA THR A 213 -3.96 -14.62 -1.84
C THR A 213 -5.08 -14.05 -2.71
N ALA A 214 -6.07 -13.43 -2.07
CA ALA A 214 -7.22 -12.79 -2.71
C ALA A 214 -6.79 -11.71 -3.70
N GLY A 215 -5.74 -10.95 -3.36
CA GLY A 215 -5.19 -9.88 -4.20
C GLY A 215 -4.67 -10.33 -5.57
N PHE A 216 -4.38 -11.63 -5.73
CA PHE A 216 -4.03 -12.24 -7.03
C PHE A 216 -5.15 -13.11 -7.59
N GLN A 217 -5.75 -13.98 -6.78
CA GLN A 217 -6.72 -14.96 -7.27
C GLN A 217 -8.06 -14.32 -7.68
N LEU A 218 -8.55 -13.27 -7.00
CA LEU A 218 -9.77 -12.58 -7.41
C LEU A 218 -9.64 -11.93 -8.80
N PRO A 219 -8.64 -11.07 -9.07
CA PRO A 219 -8.47 -10.49 -10.40
C PRO A 219 -8.13 -11.57 -11.45
N LEU A 220 -7.43 -12.66 -11.09
CA LEU A 220 -7.22 -13.78 -12.03
C LEU A 220 -8.53 -14.47 -12.44
N ALA A 221 -9.45 -14.68 -11.50
CA ALA A 221 -10.77 -15.25 -11.83
C ALA A 221 -11.55 -14.34 -12.78
N LEU A 222 -11.47 -13.02 -12.57
CA LEU A 222 -12.07 -12.03 -13.46
C LEU A 222 -11.44 -12.07 -14.87
N LEU A 223 -10.11 -12.12 -14.96
CA LEU A 223 -9.39 -12.20 -16.23
C LEU A 223 -9.85 -13.41 -17.06
N TYR A 224 -9.85 -14.60 -16.46
CA TYR A 224 -10.31 -15.80 -17.15
C TYR A 224 -11.78 -15.73 -17.56
N PHE A 225 -12.63 -15.08 -16.75
CA PHE A 225 -14.00 -14.83 -17.14
C PHE A 225 -14.09 -13.90 -18.37
N GLN A 226 -13.33 -12.80 -18.41
CA GLN A 226 -13.27 -11.87 -19.54
C GLN A 226 -12.81 -12.55 -20.84
N GLU A 227 -11.86 -13.49 -20.74
CA GLU A 227 -11.36 -14.26 -21.88
C GLU A 227 -12.28 -15.42 -22.31
N GLY A 228 -13.41 -15.62 -21.63
CA GLY A 228 -14.32 -16.73 -21.90
C GLY A 228 -13.86 -18.09 -21.37
N LYS A 229 -12.74 -18.15 -20.64
CA LYS A 229 -12.16 -19.32 -19.96
C LYS A 229 -12.93 -19.67 -18.68
N SER A 230 -14.22 -20.00 -18.86
CA SER A 230 -15.17 -20.15 -17.75
C SER A 230 -14.83 -21.28 -16.77
N GLU A 231 -14.23 -22.38 -17.24
CA GLU A 231 -13.87 -23.51 -16.36
C GLU A 231 -12.63 -23.19 -15.52
N GLU A 232 -11.66 -22.47 -16.08
CA GLU A 232 -10.48 -21.95 -15.40
C GLU A 232 -10.89 -20.93 -14.34
N ALA A 233 -11.74 -19.97 -14.69
CA ALA A 233 -12.31 -19.01 -13.74
C ALA A 233 -13.04 -19.71 -12.59
N LYS A 234 -13.89 -20.70 -12.87
CA LYS A 234 -14.53 -21.53 -11.83
C LYS A 234 -13.52 -22.28 -10.98
N GLY A 235 -12.44 -22.78 -11.57
CA GLY A 235 -11.34 -23.43 -10.86
C GLY A 235 -10.69 -22.51 -9.84
N VAL A 236 -10.44 -21.25 -10.21
CA VAL A 236 -9.93 -20.21 -9.31
C VAL A 236 -10.93 -19.92 -8.18
N LEU A 237 -12.20 -19.69 -8.50
CA LEU A 237 -13.25 -19.42 -7.50
C LEU A 237 -13.43 -20.58 -6.51
N LYS A 238 -13.28 -21.84 -6.96
CA LYS A 238 -13.31 -23.02 -6.08
C LYS A 238 -12.15 -23.02 -5.09
N ARG A 239 -10.94 -22.67 -5.52
CA ARG A 239 -9.79 -22.55 -4.61
C ARG A 239 -10.02 -21.45 -3.58
N LEU A 240 -10.44 -20.26 -4.02
CA LEU A 240 -10.82 -19.16 -3.12
C LEU A 240 -11.89 -19.60 -2.10
N SER A 241 -12.92 -20.31 -2.54
CA SER A 241 -13.96 -20.86 -1.66
C SER A 241 -13.45 -21.85 -0.61
N MET A 242 -12.33 -22.53 -0.86
CA MET A 242 -11.74 -23.48 0.08
C MET A 242 -10.79 -22.78 1.06
N THR A 243 -10.10 -21.74 0.60
CA THR A 243 -9.12 -20.98 1.39
C THR A 243 -9.78 -19.93 2.28
N TYR A 244 -10.78 -19.20 1.76
CA TYR A 244 -11.34 -18.02 2.42
C TYR A 244 -12.65 -18.31 3.15
N ARG A 245 -12.63 -18.13 4.47
CA ARG A 245 -13.86 -18.15 5.28
C ARG A 245 -14.73 -16.97 4.89
N GLY A 246 -16.02 -17.21 4.60
CA GLY A 246 -16.97 -16.17 4.22
C GLY A 246 -17.01 -15.85 2.72
N PHE A 247 -16.24 -16.55 1.87
CA PHE A 247 -16.21 -16.30 0.42
C PHE A 247 -17.60 -16.29 -0.28
N ARG A 248 -18.53 -17.15 0.16
CA ARG A 248 -19.90 -17.17 -0.38
C ARG A 248 -20.71 -15.95 0.01
N SER A 249 -20.48 -15.42 1.22
CA SER A 249 -21.09 -14.19 1.70
C SER A 249 -20.55 -13.00 0.89
N PHE A 250 -19.22 -12.90 0.79
CA PHE A 250 -18.55 -11.93 -0.08
C PHE A 250 -19.12 -11.91 -1.51
N LEU A 251 -19.21 -13.06 -2.20
CA LEU A 251 -19.77 -13.10 -3.57
C LEU A 251 -21.22 -12.64 -3.65
N LYS A 252 -22.02 -12.90 -2.61
CA LYS A 252 -23.41 -12.44 -2.54
C LYS A 252 -23.44 -10.92 -2.42
N ASP A 253 -22.67 -10.37 -1.50
CA ASP A 253 -22.66 -8.93 -1.22
C ASP A 253 -22.03 -8.14 -2.38
N ALA A 254 -20.97 -8.66 -3.00
CA ALA A 254 -20.40 -8.09 -4.23
C ALA A 254 -21.41 -8.07 -5.39
N ALA A 255 -22.15 -9.17 -5.59
CA ALA A 255 -23.18 -9.25 -6.64
C ALA A 255 -24.37 -8.31 -6.38
N GLU A 256 -24.66 -8.02 -5.11
CA GLU A 256 -25.74 -7.14 -4.65
C GLU A 256 -25.27 -5.68 -4.44
N LEU A 257 -24.02 -5.35 -4.81
CA LEU A 257 -23.38 -4.02 -4.65
C LEU A 257 -23.35 -3.49 -3.21
N ARG A 258 -23.39 -4.38 -2.22
CA ARG A 258 -23.34 -4.00 -0.81
C ARG A 258 -21.95 -3.62 -0.34
N LEU A 259 -20.91 -4.07 -1.04
CA LEU A 259 -19.52 -3.77 -0.71
C LEU A 259 -19.10 -2.31 -0.98
N LEU A 260 -19.98 -1.51 -1.61
CA LEU A 260 -19.72 -0.10 -1.89
C LEU A 260 -19.92 0.81 -0.67
N ASP A 261 -20.63 0.34 0.36
CA ASP A 261 -20.78 1.07 1.61
C ASP A 261 -19.67 0.69 2.60
N GLU A 262 -18.64 1.53 2.67
CA GLU A 262 -17.52 1.37 3.60
C GLU A 262 -17.96 1.32 5.08
N SER A 263 -19.12 1.91 5.42
CA SER A 263 -19.60 1.95 6.81
C SER A 263 -20.14 0.60 7.31
N GLU A 264 -20.52 -0.31 6.39
CA GLU A 264 -21.02 -1.64 6.73
C GLU A 264 -19.89 -2.66 7.01
N TYR A 265 -18.65 -2.36 6.62
CA TYR A 265 -17.51 -3.27 6.70
C TYR A 265 -16.36 -2.70 7.53
N ILE A 266 -16.66 -2.29 8.76
CA ILE A 266 -15.66 -1.91 9.79
C ILE A 266 -15.32 -3.16 10.61
N ASP A 267 -14.75 -4.17 9.97
CA ASP A 267 -14.16 -5.30 10.69
C ASP A 267 -12.63 -5.21 10.61
N GLU A 268 -11.93 -5.70 11.63
CA GLU A 268 -10.47 -5.70 11.62
C GLU A 268 -9.97 -6.57 10.44
N TYR A 269 -8.97 -6.09 9.72
CA TYR A 269 -8.36 -6.83 8.62
C TYR A 269 -7.82 -8.18 9.13
N GLN A 270 -8.27 -9.27 8.53
CA GLN A 270 -7.87 -10.64 8.88
C GLN A 270 -7.59 -11.46 7.63
N LEU A 271 -6.39 -12.03 7.57
CA LEU A 271 -5.95 -12.91 6.49
C LEU A 271 -6.85 -14.14 6.35
N TYR A 272 -7.13 -14.54 5.11
CA TYR A 272 -7.93 -15.70 4.72
C TYR A 272 -9.40 -15.64 5.19
N THR A 273 -9.92 -14.42 5.36
CA THR A 273 -11.31 -14.18 5.75
C THR A 273 -12.04 -13.27 4.75
N GLU A 274 -13.32 -13.04 5.01
CA GLU A 274 -14.15 -12.09 4.27
C GLU A 274 -13.60 -10.67 4.31
N SER A 275 -12.97 -10.23 5.42
CA SER A 275 -12.44 -8.88 5.51
C SER A 275 -11.26 -8.63 4.55
N GLU A 276 -10.40 -9.63 4.31
CA GLU A 276 -9.36 -9.53 3.27
C GLU A 276 -9.96 -9.42 1.86
N LEU A 277 -10.99 -10.21 1.55
CA LEU A 277 -11.68 -10.16 0.25
C LEU A 277 -12.33 -8.80 0.00
N VAL A 278 -12.99 -8.25 1.03
CA VAL A 278 -13.61 -6.92 0.98
C VAL A 278 -12.56 -5.83 0.83
N SER A 279 -11.44 -5.92 1.57
CA SER A 279 -10.33 -4.98 1.43
C SER A 279 -9.76 -4.99 0.00
N CYS A 280 -9.52 -6.18 -0.57
CA CYS A 280 -9.06 -6.32 -1.96
C CYS A 280 -10.04 -5.68 -2.97
N TYR A 281 -11.34 -5.82 -2.71
CA TYR A 281 -12.39 -5.21 -3.53
C TYR A 281 -12.38 -3.67 -3.42
N GLN A 282 -12.37 -3.13 -2.20
CA GLN A 282 -12.48 -1.69 -1.94
C GLN A 282 -11.22 -0.91 -2.34
N GLU A 283 -10.03 -1.45 -2.11
CA GLU A 283 -8.76 -0.80 -2.49
C GLU A 283 -8.59 -0.69 -4.02
N ASN A 284 -9.30 -1.51 -4.79
CA ASN A 284 -9.16 -1.61 -6.24
C ASN A 284 -10.50 -1.40 -6.98
N LEU A 285 -11.41 -0.57 -6.45
CA LEU A 285 -12.75 -0.32 -7.03
C LEU A 285 -12.72 0.00 -8.53
N PHE A 286 -11.67 0.67 -9.03
CA PHE A 286 -11.52 0.97 -10.47
C PHE A 286 -11.63 -0.27 -11.37
N LEU A 287 -11.24 -1.46 -10.88
CA LEU A 287 -11.39 -2.72 -11.60
C LEU A 287 -12.83 -3.23 -11.56
N TRP A 288 -13.51 -3.07 -10.42
CA TRP A 288 -14.75 -3.77 -10.10
C TRP A 288 -16.03 -3.00 -10.48
N ASP A 289 -15.96 -1.67 -10.56
CA ASP A 289 -17.12 -0.77 -10.70
C ASP A 289 -18.03 -1.08 -11.91
N SER A 290 -17.44 -1.70 -12.94
CA SER A 290 -18.13 -2.10 -14.17
C SER A 290 -18.09 -3.62 -14.42
N ARG A 291 -17.94 -4.42 -13.37
CA ARG A 291 -17.80 -5.90 -13.46
C ARG A 291 -18.87 -6.65 -12.66
N GLN A 292 -20.04 -6.06 -12.46
CA GLN A 292 -21.12 -6.70 -11.70
C GLN A 292 -21.57 -8.05 -12.30
N GLU A 293 -21.56 -8.17 -13.63
CA GLU A 293 -21.87 -9.44 -14.33
C GLU A 293 -20.93 -10.58 -13.91
N PHE A 294 -19.64 -10.29 -13.68
CA PHE A 294 -18.71 -11.28 -13.17
C PHE A 294 -19.14 -11.82 -11.80
N PHE A 295 -19.53 -10.95 -10.87
CA PHE A 295 -19.97 -11.37 -9.53
C PHE A 295 -21.31 -12.12 -9.57
N GLN A 296 -22.25 -11.68 -10.41
CA GLN A 296 -23.52 -12.40 -10.61
C GLN A 296 -23.29 -13.80 -11.19
N TRP A 297 -22.40 -13.93 -12.17
CA TRP A 297 -21.98 -15.20 -12.73
C TRP A 297 -21.26 -16.07 -11.69
N ALA A 298 -20.27 -15.52 -10.98
CA ALA A 298 -19.48 -16.23 -9.98
C ALA A 298 -20.37 -16.80 -8.87
N ARG A 299 -21.33 -16.02 -8.37
CA ARG A 299 -22.33 -16.48 -7.39
C ARG A 299 -23.14 -17.66 -7.91
N LYS A 300 -23.63 -17.60 -9.16
CA LYS A 300 -24.38 -18.71 -9.79
C LYS A 300 -23.49 -19.94 -9.96
N ALA A 301 -22.26 -19.75 -10.46
CA ALA A 301 -21.31 -20.82 -10.72
C ALA A 301 -20.85 -21.55 -9.44
N MET A 302 -20.81 -20.83 -8.31
CA MET A 302 -20.44 -21.38 -7.01
C MET A 302 -21.63 -21.97 -6.24
N THR A 303 -22.87 -21.77 -6.70
CA THR A 303 -24.06 -22.36 -6.07
C THR A 303 -24.24 -23.80 -6.58
N PRO A 304 -24.33 -24.81 -5.71
CA PRO A 304 -24.56 -26.18 -6.15
C PRO A 304 -25.91 -26.30 -6.86
N PRO A 305 -26.02 -27.15 -7.90
CA PRO A 305 -27.29 -27.36 -8.60
C PRO A 305 -28.36 -27.84 -7.62
N ARG A 306 -29.55 -27.21 -7.64
CA ARG A 306 -30.70 -27.67 -6.85
C ARG A 306 -30.99 -29.12 -7.23
N LYS A 307 -30.96 -30.04 -6.26
CA LYS A 307 -31.53 -31.39 -6.44
C LYS A 307 -32.99 -31.20 -6.88
N LYS A 308 -33.34 -31.61 -8.10
CA LYS A 308 -34.74 -31.68 -8.52
C LYS A 308 -35.44 -32.60 -7.51
N LYS A 309 -36.41 -32.07 -6.76
CA LYS A 309 -37.35 -32.93 -6.03
C LYS A 309 -38.07 -33.72 -7.11
N GLU A 310 -37.78 -35.02 -7.20
CA GLU A 310 -38.63 -35.94 -7.94
C GLU A 310 -40.03 -35.78 -7.38
N GLN A 311 -40.96 -35.28 -8.20
CA GLN A 311 -42.37 -35.32 -7.89
C GLN A 311 -42.74 -36.80 -7.94
N THR A 312 -42.83 -37.43 -6.77
CA THR A 312 -43.57 -38.69 -6.61
C THR A 312 -45.03 -38.38 -6.91
N THR A 313 -45.43 -38.57 -8.16
CA THR A 313 -46.83 -38.77 -8.54
C THR A 313 -47.28 -40.10 -7.94
N THR A 314 -48.00 -40.02 -6.82
CA THR A 314 -48.91 -41.08 -6.35
C THR A 314 -50.19 -41.10 -7.15
#